data_AF-A0A378B290-F1
#
_entry.id   AF-A0A378B290-F1
#
_cell.length_a   1.000
_cell.length_b   1.000
_cell.length_c   1.000
_cell.angle_alpha   90.00
_cell.angle_beta   90.00
_cell.angle_gamma   90.00
#
_symmetry.space_group_name_H-M   'P 1'
#
loop_
_entity.id
_entity.type
_entity.pdbx_description
1 polymer ?
#
loop_
_entity_poly.entity_id
_entity_poly.type
_entity_poly.pdbx_seq_one_letter_code
_entity_poly.pdbx_strand_id
1 'polypeptide(L)'
;MFVETVHDDANELVINVSLENDHIADIELAASPVQTVEFTTSFEEIRERILTANTPHVDAISGATSQSEAVKKAVAKAMLKSSKALAAEEGGNDAAPKSYDVVVVGSGGAGLAAAIQAHDEGASVLIVEKMPTIGGNTIKASAGMNAAETRFQRVKGIEDSKELFYQETLKGGHNKNNPQLLRRFVENAPQAIEWLADRGIMLNDITTTGGMSIGPYPPSARRVSGWRLSD
;
A
#
# COMPACT_ATOMS: atom_id res chain seq x y z
N MET A 1 12.68 4.85 23.42
CA MET A 1 11.52 5.47 24.09
C MET A 1 11.44 6.93 23.68
N PHE A 2 10.29 7.38 23.18
CA PHE A 2 10.05 8.74 22.71
C PHE A 2 8.98 9.39 23.58
N VAL A 3 9.26 10.59 24.08
CA VAL A 3 8.29 11.35 24.89
C VAL A 3 7.71 12.46 24.03
N GLU A 4 6.40 12.47 23.89
CA GLU A 4 5.67 13.47 23.10
C GLU A 4 4.67 14.21 23.96
N THR A 5 4.82 15.54 23.97
CA THR A 5 3.80 16.45 24.48
C THR A 5 2.83 16.80 23.36
N VAL A 6 1.56 16.47 23.56
CA VAL A 6 0.44 16.81 22.68
C VAL A 6 -0.64 17.53 23.46
N HIS A 7 -1.47 18.29 22.76
CA HIS A 7 -2.56 19.02 23.37
C HIS A 7 -3.86 18.43 22.84
N ASP A 8 -4.78 18.10 23.75
CA ASP A 8 -6.20 18.00 23.41
C ASP A 8 -6.84 19.40 23.54
N ASP A 9 -8.14 19.53 23.29
CA ASP A 9 -8.83 20.83 23.29
C ASP A 9 -8.78 21.55 24.65
N ALA A 10 -8.47 20.86 25.75
CA ALA A 10 -8.52 21.37 27.11
C ALA A 10 -7.21 21.18 27.91
N ASN A 11 -6.35 20.23 27.55
CA ASN A 11 -5.28 19.72 28.39
C ASN A 11 -4.01 19.41 27.59
N GLU A 12 -2.89 19.50 28.30
CA GLU A 12 -1.59 19.00 27.85
C GLU A 12 -1.45 17.53 28.28
N LEU A 13 -1.15 16.67 27.32
CA LEU A 13 -0.94 15.23 27.51
C LEU A 13 0.50 14.90 27.17
N VAL A 14 1.15 14.18 28.07
CA VAL A 14 2.51 13.67 27.87
C VAL A 14 2.40 12.17 27.65
N ILE A 15 2.78 11.73 26.46
CA ILE A 15 2.66 10.33 26.02
C ILE A 15 4.06 9.78 25.76
N ASN A 16 4.36 8.65 26.40
CA ASN A 16 5.57 7.89 26.18
C ASN A 16 5.27 6.80 25.15
N VAL A 17 6.07 6.74 24.08
CA VAL A 17 5.94 5.74 23.02
C VAL A 17 7.22 4.91 22.97
N SER A 18 7.08 3.61 23.15
CA SER A 18 8.16 2.64 23.03
C SER A 18 8.14 2.04 21.63
N LEU A 19 9.25 2.20 20.92
CA LEU A 19 9.44 1.69 19.57
C LEU A 19 10.62 0.71 19.55
N GLU A 20 10.45 -0.41 18.86
CA GLU A 20 11.48 -1.42 18.59
C GLU A 20 11.54 -1.68 17.09
N ASN A 21 12.60 -1.28 16.39
CA ASN A 21 12.75 -1.48 14.94
C ASN A 21 11.50 -1.05 14.12
N ASP A 22 11.00 0.16 14.37
CA ASP A 22 9.76 0.72 13.80
C ASP A 22 8.45 -0.02 14.14
N HIS A 23 8.48 -0.96 15.09
CA HIS A 23 7.30 -1.56 15.71
C HIS A 23 6.91 -0.81 16.98
N ILE A 24 5.62 -0.53 17.17
CA ILE A 24 5.08 0.09 18.38
C ILE A 24 4.96 -0.98 19.46
N ALA A 25 5.94 -1.01 20.37
CA ALA A 25 5.98 -1.97 21.47
C ALA A 25 5.03 -1.59 22.60
N ASP A 26 4.96 -0.29 22.93
CA ASP A 26 4.05 0.20 23.96
C ASP A 26 3.75 1.69 23.83
N ILE A 27 2.64 2.11 24.43
CA ILE A 27 2.21 3.50 24.56
C ILE A 27 1.73 3.70 25.99
N GLU A 28 2.34 4.63 26.71
CA GLU A 28 1.97 4.95 28.09
C GLU A 28 1.60 6.42 28.21
N LEU A 29 0.59 6.71 29.01
CA LEU A 29 0.27 8.08 29.41
C LEU A 29 1.11 8.44 30.64
N ALA A 30 1.95 9.46 30.55
CA ALA A 30 2.63 9.99 31.72
C ALA A 30 1.62 10.73 32.61
N ALA A 31 1.84 10.71 33.93
CA ALA A 31 0.89 11.22 34.91
C ALA A 31 0.46 12.67 34.60
N SER A 32 -0.80 12.83 34.18
CA SER A 32 -1.46 14.11 33.95
C SER A 32 -2.42 14.42 35.11
N PRO A 33 -2.65 15.70 35.47
CA PRO A 33 -3.65 16.09 36.47
C PRO A 33 -5.09 15.71 36.09
N VAL A 34 -5.35 15.36 34.81
CA VAL A 34 -6.68 14.95 34.32
C VAL A 34 -6.67 13.46 34.02
N GLN A 35 -6.85 12.64 35.06
CA GLN A 35 -7.05 11.19 34.97
C GLN A 35 -8.45 10.83 35.48
N THR A 36 -9.48 11.22 34.75
CA THR A 36 -10.82 10.71 35.01
C THR A 36 -10.95 9.26 34.51
N VAL A 37 -11.89 8.51 35.06
CA VAL A 37 -12.14 7.11 34.64
C VAL A 37 -12.52 7.04 33.15
N GLU A 38 -13.31 8.00 32.66
CA GLU A 38 -13.69 8.10 31.25
C GLU A 38 -12.47 8.37 30.35
N PHE A 39 -11.62 9.31 30.75
CA PHE A 39 -10.40 9.65 30.02
C PHE A 39 -9.42 8.48 29.92
N THR A 40 -9.22 7.75 31.02
CA THR A 40 -8.34 6.57 31.06
C THR A 40 -8.90 5.41 30.24
N THR A 41 -10.22 5.20 30.26
CA THR A 41 -10.87 4.17 29.44
C THR A 41 -10.71 4.44 27.94
N SER A 42 -10.98 5.67 27.49
CA SER A 42 -10.80 6.04 26.08
C SER A 42 -9.34 6.00 25.63
N PHE A 43 -8.39 6.28 26.54
CA PHE A 43 -6.97 6.12 26.26
C PHE A 43 -6.57 4.66 26.04
N GLU A 44 -6.99 3.74 26.92
CA GLU A 44 -6.68 2.32 26.78
C GLU A 44 -7.29 1.72 25.50
N GLU A 45 -8.51 2.13 25.14
CA GLU A 45 -9.14 1.64 23.90
C GLU A 45 -8.39 2.10 22.65
N ILE A 46 -8.01 3.39 22.57
CA ILE A 46 -7.24 3.88 21.41
C ILE A 46 -5.82 3.29 21.39
N ARG A 47 -5.20 3.08 22.56
CA ARG A 47 -3.90 2.40 22.71
C ARG A 47 -3.96 0.98 22.16
N GLU A 48 -4.95 0.19 22.57
CA GLU A 48 -5.12 -1.18 22.10
C GLU A 48 -5.31 -1.24 20.58
N ARG A 49 -6.12 -0.33 20.02
CA ARG A 49 -6.29 -0.24 18.56
C ARG A 49 -4.98 0.05 17.84
N ILE A 50 -4.19 1.00 18.35
CA ILE A 50 -2.90 1.37 17.74
C ILE A 50 -1.88 0.22 17.86
N LEU A 51 -1.80 -0.45 19.01
CA LEU A 51 -0.90 -1.57 19.22
C LEU A 51 -1.28 -2.77 18.35
N THR A 52 -2.57 -3.09 18.27
CA THR A 52 -3.08 -4.20 17.45
C THR A 52 -2.84 -3.97 15.96
N ALA A 53 -3.10 -2.74 15.49
CA ALA A 53 -2.91 -2.38 14.08
C ALA A 53 -1.46 -1.99 13.74
N ASN A 54 -0.61 -1.83 14.77
CA ASN A 54 0.75 -1.28 14.68
C ASN A 54 0.83 -0.01 13.80
N THR A 55 -0.14 0.90 13.95
CA THR A 55 -0.21 2.14 13.16
C THR A 55 -0.98 3.24 13.89
N PRO A 56 -0.59 4.51 13.77
CA PRO A 56 -1.37 5.63 14.30
C PRO A 56 -2.64 5.94 13.48
N HIS A 57 -2.87 5.27 12.36
CA HIS A 57 -3.98 5.52 11.44
C HIS A 57 -5.22 4.68 11.79
N VAL A 58 -5.70 4.81 13.02
CA VAL A 58 -6.89 4.12 13.52
C VAL A 58 -8.07 5.08 13.69
N ASP A 59 -9.28 4.53 13.76
CA ASP A 59 -10.49 5.31 14.00
C ASP A 59 -10.52 5.87 15.42
N ALA A 60 -10.93 7.13 15.54
CA ALA A 60 -11.11 7.80 16.82
C ALA A 60 -12.23 7.15 17.65
N ILE A 61 -12.13 7.25 18.97
CA ILE A 61 -13.16 6.77 19.89
C ILE A 61 -14.31 7.80 19.92
N SER A 62 -15.54 7.32 19.77
CA SER A 62 -16.74 8.17 19.85
C SER A 62 -16.82 8.83 21.24
N GLY A 63 -16.95 10.15 21.28
CA GLY A 63 -16.97 10.93 22.53
C GLY A 63 -15.59 11.36 23.04
N ALA A 64 -14.50 10.83 22.47
CA ALA A 64 -13.13 11.18 22.83
C ALA A 64 -12.28 11.51 21.60
N THR A 65 -12.88 12.20 20.61
CA THR A 65 -12.22 12.52 19.33
C THR A 65 -10.95 13.34 19.53
N SER A 66 -11.01 14.40 20.33
CA SER A 66 -9.87 15.29 20.55
C SER A 66 -8.68 14.58 21.21
N GLN A 67 -8.98 13.72 22.20
CA GLN A 67 -7.99 12.87 22.84
C GLN A 67 -7.42 11.83 21.87
N SER A 68 -8.28 11.16 21.09
CA SER A 68 -7.87 10.14 20.11
C SER A 68 -6.91 10.74 19.07
N GLU A 69 -7.22 11.92 18.55
CA GLU A 69 -6.35 12.61 17.59
C GLU A 69 -5.04 13.08 18.23
N ALA A 70 -5.06 13.50 19.51
CA ALA A 70 -3.85 13.84 20.24
C ALA A 70 -2.92 12.62 20.39
N VAL A 71 -3.45 11.46 20.79
CA VAL A 71 -2.68 10.21 20.91
C VAL A 71 -2.13 9.77 19.56
N LYS A 72 -2.97 9.74 18.50
CA LYS A 72 -2.52 9.40 17.14
C LYS A 72 -1.41 10.31 16.65
N LYS A 73 -1.50 11.61 16.94
CA LYS A 73 -0.48 12.60 16.61
C LYS A 73 0.82 12.39 17.40
N ALA A 74 0.74 12.01 18.67
CA ALA A 74 1.91 11.68 19.48
C ALA A 74 2.64 10.46 18.91
N VAL A 75 1.92 9.37 18.63
CA VAL A 75 2.48 8.16 18.04
C VAL A 75 3.10 8.44 16.67
N ALA A 76 2.41 9.20 15.80
CA ALA A 76 2.94 9.59 14.50
C ALA A 76 4.23 10.43 14.63
N LYS A 77 4.30 11.36 15.59
CA LYS A 77 5.52 12.13 15.87
C LYS A 77 6.65 11.26 16.39
N ALA A 78 6.37 10.34 17.31
CA ALA A 78 7.35 9.41 17.86
C ALA A 78 7.95 8.53 16.74
N MET A 79 7.11 7.99 15.86
CA MET A 79 7.57 7.22 14.69
C MET A 79 8.40 8.06 13.73
N LEU A 80 8.00 9.31 13.46
CA LEU A 80 8.80 10.21 12.62
C LEU A 80 10.14 10.58 13.25
N LYS A 81 10.19 10.76 14.57
CA LYS A 81 11.45 11.01 15.30
C LYS A 81 12.33 9.76 15.32
N SER A 82 11.74 8.57 15.46
CA SER A 82 12.47 7.29 15.33
C SER A 82 13.07 7.15 13.96
N SER A 83 12.27 7.31 12.90
CA SER A 83 12.74 7.27 11.51
C SER A 83 13.82 8.32 11.23
N LYS A 84 13.69 9.54 11.77
CA LYS A 84 14.74 10.57 11.64
C LYS A 84 15.99 10.27 12.47
N ALA A 85 15.84 9.67 13.65
CA ALA A 85 16.95 9.28 14.50
C ALA A 85 17.71 8.11 13.87
N LEU A 86 17.00 7.13 13.32
CA LEU A 86 17.55 6.07 12.48
C LEU A 86 18.23 6.66 11.25
N ALA A 87 17.60 7.58 10.52
CA ALA A 87 18.23 8.23 9.36
C ALA A 87 19.42 9.16 9.73
N ALA A 88 19.51 9.63 10.98
CA ALA A 88 20.61 10.45 11.48
C ALA A 88 21.76 9.61 12.06
N GLU A 89 21.48 8.46 12.68
CA GLU A 89 22.46 7.44 13.05
C GLU A 89 22.99 6.73 11.80
N GLU A 90 22.12 6.46 10.81
CA GLU A 90 22.46 6.07 9.44
C GLU A 90 22.86 7.27 8.57
N GLY A 91 23.43 8.32 9.17
CA GLY A 91 24.04 9.43 8.44
C GLY A 91 24.79 8.88 7.23
N GLY A 92 24.35 9.30 6.04
CA GLY A 92 24.57 8.60 4.78
C GLY A 92 25.95 7.98 4.71
N ASN A 93 25.99 6.64 4.62
CA ASN A 93 27.22 5.88 4.61
C ASN A 93 28.26 6.57 3.70
N ASP A 94 29.38 7.05 4.25
CA ASP A 94 30.44 7.68 3.45
C ASP A 94 31.07 6.70 2.45
N ALA A 95 30.83 5.40 2.63
CA ALA A 95 31.16 4.33 1.67
C ALA A 95 30.04 4.04 0.66
N ALA A 96 28.86 4.67 0.77
CA ALA A 96 27.84 4.59 -0.27
C ALA A 96 28.39 5.21 -1.57
N PRO A 97 28.09 4.61 -2.74
CA PRO A 97 28.46 5.18 -4.02
C PRO A 97 28.00 6.65 -4.09
N LYS A 98 28.94 7.56 -4.35
CA LYS A 98 28.63 8.97 -4.58
C LYS A 98 28.04 9.23 -5.98
N SER A 99 27.93 8.18 -6.78
CA SER A 99 27.37 8.15 -8.12
C SER A 99 26.59 6.86 -8.35
N TYR A 100 25.43 6.97 -8.98
CA TYR A 100 24.59 5.86 -9.41
C TYR A 100 24.24 6.08 -10.88
N ASP A 101 24.01 5.00 -11.63
CA ASP A 101 23.58 5.07 -13.02
C ASP A 101 22.11 5.47 -13.13
N VAL A 102 21.28 5.01 -12.18
CA VAL A 102 19.84 5.28 -12.13
C VAL A 102 19.43 5.70 -10.73
N VAL A 103 18.67 6.81 -10.64
CA VAL A 103 18.01 7.24 -9.40
C VAL A 103 16.50 7.13 -9.58
N VAL A 104 15.87 6.28 -8.78
CA VAL A 104 14.42 6.05 -8.76
C VAL A 104 13.81 6.84 -7.61
N VAL A 105 12.84 7.70 -7.93
CA VAL A 105 12.11 8.49 -6.93
C VAL A 105 10.74 7.87 -6.67
N GLY A 106 10.57 7.34 -5.46
CA GLY A 106 9.37 6.65 -4.99
C GLY A 106 9.53 5.14 -4.98
N SER A 107 9.13 4.52 -3.87
CA SER A 107 9.20 3.08 -3.62
C SER A 107 7.84 2.37 -3.83
N GLY A 108 6.98 2.94 -4.67
CA GLY A 108 5.74 2.28 -5.12
C GLY A 108 6.01 1.17 -6.13
N GLY A 109 4.98 0.45 -6.56
CA GLY A 109 5.12 -0.68 -7.49
C GLY A 109 5.86 -0.33 -8.79
N ALA A 110 5.59 0.85 -9.37
CA ALA A 110 6.29 1.31 -10.57
C ALA A 110 7.78 1.61 -10.32
N GLY A 111 8.10 2.24 -9.19
CA GLY A 111 9.48 2.58 -8.83
C GLY A 111 10.30 1.34 -8.53
N LEU A 112 9.77 0.43 -7.71
CA LEU A 112 10.43 -0.85 -7.42
C LEU A 112 10.60 -1.71 -8.67
N ALA A 113 9.60 -1.78 -9.55
CA ALA A 113 9.73 -2.51 -10.82
C ALA A 113 10.82 -1.91 -11.72
N ALA A 114 10.87 -0.57 -11.84
CA ALA A 114 11.93 0.11 -12.59
C ALA A 114 13.31 -0.13 -11.99
N ALA A 115 13.43 -0.10 -10.66
CA ALA A 115 14.69 -0.33 -9.96
C ALA A 115 15.21 -1.75 -10.17
N ILE A 116 14.33 -2.75 -10.07
CA ILE A 116 14.69 -4.15 -10.33
C ILE A 116 15.13 -4.32 -11.78
N GLN A 117 14.36 -3.80 -12.74
CA GLN A 117 14.71 -3.94 -14.16
C GLN A 117 16.07 -3.29 -14.48
N ALA A 118 16.34 -2.08 -13.97
CA ALA A 118 17.62 -1.42 -14.15
C ALA A 118 18.79 -2.19 -13.50
N HIS A 119 18.57 -2.73 -12.31
CA HIS A 119 19.55 -3.57 -11.62
C HIS A 119 19.84 -4.86 -12.40
N ASP A 120 18.82 -5.52 -12.94
CA ASP A 120 18.97 -6.74 -13.75
C ASP A 120 19.73 -6.47 -15.07
N GLU A 121 19.69 -5.24 -15.57
CA GLU A 121 20.51 -4.75 -16.70
C GLU A 121 21.94 -4.34 -16.28
N GLY A 122 22.30 -4.50 -15.01
CA GLY A 122 23.63 -4.24 -14.46
C GLY A 122 23.88 -2.80 -14.00
N ALA A 123 22.85 -1.95 -13.96
CA ALA A 123 22.98 -0.58 -13.50
C ALA A 123 23.10 -0.50 -11.98
N SER A 124 23.87 0.45 -11.47
CA SER A 124 23.83 0.84 -10.07
C SER A 124 22.61 1.72 -9.80
N VAL A 125 21.72 1.29 -8.90
CA VAL A 125 20.42 1.94 -8.67
C VAL A 125 20.30 2.48 -7.24
N LEU A 126 19.89 3.74 -7.12
CA LEU A 126 19.47 4.36 -5.86
C LEU A 126 17.94 4.53 -5.87
N ILE A 127 17.27 4.08 -4.81
CA ILE A 127 15.83 4.32 -4.60
C ILE A 127 15.68 5.33 -3.47
N VAL A 128 14.88 6.37 -3.68
CA VAL A 128 14.57 7.39 -2.67
C VAL A 128 13.08 7.40 -2.39
N GLU A 129 12.69 7.26 -1.13
CA GLU A 129 11.31 7.35 -0.66
C GLU A 129 11.20 8.44 0.41
N LYS A 130 10.10 9.21 0.36
CA LYS A 130 9.84 10.27 1.33
C LYS A 130 9.23 9.72 2.62
N MET A 131 8.39 8.69 2.49
CA MET A 131 7.70 8.08 3.61
C MET A 131 8.63 7.14 4.39
N PRO A 132 8.39 6.93 5.70
CA PRO A 132 9.19 5.99 6.50
C PRO A 132 8.98 4.52 6.10
N THR A 133 7.98 4.23 5.25
CA THR A 133 7.66 2.88 4.78
C THR A 133 7.59 2.84 3.25
N ILE A 134 7.94 1.68 2.69
CA ILE A 134 7.89 1.45 1.24
C ILE A 134 6.50 1.05 0.74
N GLY A 135 6.28 1.12 -0.58
CA GLY A 135 5.12 0.55 -1.26
C GLY A 135 4.02 1.54 -1.65
N GLY A 136 3.91 2.69 -0.97
CA GLY A 136 2.94 3.74 -1.32
C GLY A 136 1.50 3.23 -1.44
N ASN A 137 0.74 3.69 -2.45
CA ASN A 137 -0.62 3.19 -2.69
C ASN A 137 -0.66 1.75 -3.21
N THR A 138 0.45 1.23 -3.77
CA THR A 138 0.51 -0.13 -4.30
C THR A 138 0.26 -1.17 -3.20
N ILE A 139 0.70 -0.91 -1.96
CA ILE A 139 0.48 -1.82 -0.82
C ILE A 139 -1.00 -2.00 -0.46
N LYS A 140 -1.87 -1.07 -0.88
CA LYS A 140 -3.32 -1.09 -0.62
C LYS A 140 -4.13 -1.72 -1.76
N ALA A 141 -3.48 -2.12 -2.86
CA ALA A 141 -4.17 -2.69 -4.01
C ALA A 141 -4.62 -4.13 -3.72
N SER A 142 -5.90 -4.42 -3.95
CA SER A 142 -6.50 -5.74 -3.65
C SER A 142 -7.26 -6.37 -4.83
N ALA A 143 -7.60 -5.59 -5.86
CA ALA A 143 -8.49 -6.03 -6.94
C ALA A 143 -7.82 -6.89 -8.03
N GLY A 144 -6.49 -6.84 -8.14
CA GLY A 144 -5.71 -7.56 -9.16
C GLY A 144 -5.08 -6.65 -10.22
N MET A 145 -4.45 -7.28 -11.22
CA MET A 145 -3.74 -6.61 -12.32
C MET A 145 -4.37 -7.02 -13.66
N ASN A 146 -4.75 -6.02 -14.45
CA ASN A 146 -5.42 -6.25 -15.73
C ASN A 146 -4.41 -6.65 -16.82
N ALA A 147 -4.66 -7.76 -17.50
CA ALA A 147 -3.92 -8.22 -18.67
C ALA A 147 -4.81 -9.15 -19.52
N ALA A 148 -4.58 -9.17 -20.83
CA ALA A 148 -5.30 -10.01 -21.79
C ALA A 148 -4.33 -10.94 -22.53
N GLU A 149 -4.77 -12.14 -22.90
CA GLU A 149 -3.94 -13.18 -23.56
C GLU A 149 -2.82 -13.77 -22.67
N THR A 150 -2.99 -13.75 -21.35
CA THR A 150 -2.00 -14.30 -20.41
C THR A 150 -1.91 -15.83 -20.48
N ARG A 151 -0.81 -16.43 -20.01
CA ARG A 151 -0.72 -17.90 -19.90
C ARG A 151 -1.78 -18.47 -18.95
N PHE A 152 -2.11 -17.74 -17.88
CA PHE A 152 -3.08 -18.18 -16.87
C PHE A 152 -4.50 -18.18 -17.42
N GLN A 153 -4.87 -17.20 -18.27
CA GLN A 153 -6.13 -17.22 -19.02
C GLN A 153 -6.20 -18.45 -19.94
N ARG A 154 -5.13 -18.72 -20.69
CA ARG A 154 -5.05 -19.89 -21.60
C ARG A 154 -5.21 -21.22 -20.87
N VAL A 155 -4.52 -21.41 -19.74
CA VAL A 155 -4.62 -22.63 -18.91
C VAL A 155 -6.05 -22.82 -18.37
N LYS A 156 -6.77 -21.74 -18.06
CA LYS A 156 -8.17 -21.78 -17.62
C LYS A 156 -9.19 -21.80 -18.77
N GLY A 157 -8.74 -21.84 -20.03
CA GLY A 157 -9.62 -21.81 -21.21
C GLY A 157 -10.37 -20.49 -21.39
N ILE A 158 -9.88 -19.40 -20.80
CA ILE A 158 -10.47 -18.06 -20.95
C ILE A 158 -9.95 -17.46 -22.25
N GLU A 159 -10.86 -17.20 -23.17
CA GLU A 159 -10.58 -16.49 -24.42
C GLU A 159 -10.80 -14.98 -24.22
N ASP A 160 -9.70 -14.24 -24.31
CA ASP A 160 -9.65 -12.79 -24.21
C ASP A 160 -8.69 -12.26 -25.30
N SER A 161 -8.74 -10.96 -25.61
CA SER A 161 -7.88 -10.37 -26.63
C SER A 161 -7.36 -9.00 -26.23
N LYS A 162 -6.14 -8.70 -26.66
CA LYS A 162 -5.54 -7.37 -26.47
C LYS A 162 -6.38 -6.26 -27.11
N GLU A 163 -6.94 -6.51 -28.29
CA GLU A 163 -7.79 -5.51 -28.96
C GLU A 163 -9.05 -5.20 -28.15
N LEU A 164 -9.72 -6.22 -27.60
CA LEU A 164 -10.88 -6.02 -26.74
C LEU A 164 -10.49 -5.23 -25.48
N PHE A 165 -9.40 -5.61 -24.81
CA PHE A 165 -8.88 -4.89 -23.65
C PHE A 165 -8.55 -3.42 -23.96
N TYR A 166 -7.98 -3.13 -25.13
CA TYR A 166 -7.74 -1.77 -25.60
C TYR A 166 -9.03 -0.97 -25.75
N GLN A 167 -10.03 -1.53 -26.45
CA GLN A 167 -11.31 -0.85 -26.69
C GLN A 167 -12.08 -0.59 -25.40
N GLU A 168 -12.09 -1.56 -24.48
CA GLU A 168 -12.73 -1.43 -23.17
C GLU A 168 -12.06 -0.36 -22.31
N THR A 169 -10.73 -0.34 -22.30
CA THR A 169 -9.96 0.66 -21.54
C THR A 169 -10.15 2.06 -22.13
N LEU A 170 -10.16 2.18 -23.46
CA LEU A 170 -10.39 3.46 -24.15
C LEU A 170 -11.81 3.98 -23.88
N LYS A 171 -12.80 3.10 -23.94
CA LYS A 171 -14.19 3.41 -23.60
C LYS A 171 -14.32 3.83 -22.13
N GLY A 172 -13.70 3.09 -21.21
CA GLY A 172 -13.70 3.39 -19.78
C GLY A 172 -13.03 4.73 -19.45
N GLY A 173 -11.98 5.10 -20.18
CA GLY A 173 -11.34 6.42 -20.08
C GLY A 173 -12.03 7.53 -20.89
N HIS A 174 -13.25 7.29 -21.39
CA HIS A 174 -14.03 8.25 -22.19
C HIS A 174 -13.29 8.78 -23.42
N ASN A 175 -12.49 7.94 -24.08
CA ASN A 175 -11.64 8.28 -25.23
C ASN A 175 -10.61 9.39 -24.95
N LYS A 176 -10.26 9.64 -23.69
CA LYS A 176 -9.27 10.66 -23.30
C LYS A 176 -7.85 10.10 -23.10
N ASN A 177 -7.70 8.78 -23.14
CA ASN A 177 -6.41 8.12 -23.03
C ASN A 177 -5.51 8.54 -24.20
N ASN A 178 -4.20 8.66 -23.95
CA ASN A 178 -3.24 8.74 -25.05
C ASN A 178 -3.20 7.38 -25.78
N PRO A 179 -3.57 7.30 -27.07
CA PRO A 179 -3.68 6.03 -27.79
C PRO A 179 -2.36 5.24 -27.86
N GLN A 180 -1.22 5.93 -27.96
CA GLN A 180 0.09 5.28 -28.06
C GLN A 180 0.48 4.64 -26.71
N LEU A 181 0.26 5.35 -25.61
CA LEU A 181 0.53 4.82 -24.27
C LEU A 181 -0.43 3.69 -23.92
N LEU A 182 -1.71 3.82 -24.28
CA LEU A 182 -2.69 2.77 -24.04
C LEU A 182 -2.34 1.49 -24.81
N ARG A 183 -1.97 1.62 -26.08
CA ARG A 183 -1.53 0.49 -26.90
C ARG A 183 -0.32 -0.21 -26.28
N ARG A 184 0.70 0.56 -25.88
CA ARG A 184 1.89 0.03 -25.18
C ARG A 184 1.53 -0.68 -23.87
N PHE A 185 0.60 -0.12 -23.09
CA PHE A 185 0.14 -0.73 -21.84
C PHE A 185 -0.50 -2.10 -22.10
N VAL A 186 -1.47 -2.17 -23.01
CA VAL A 186 -2.20 -3.39 -23.36
C VAL A 186 -1.27 -4.45 -23.96
N GLU A 187 -0.36 -4.04 -24.84
CA GLU A 187 0.56 -4.96 -25.53
C GLU A 187 1.55 -5.63 -24.57
N ASN A 188 1.97 -4.93 -23.51
CA ASN A 188 2.99 -5.36 -22.55
C ASN A 188 2.44 -5.91 -21.24
N ALA A 189 1.14 -5.72 -20.94
CA ALA A 189 0.53 -6.20 -19.70
C ALA A 189 0.75 -7.71 -19.45
N PRO A 190 0.62 -8.61 -20.45
CA PRO A 190 0.89 -10.03 -20.24
C PRO A 190 2.35 -10.32 -19.88
N GLN A 191 3.31 -9.62 -20.51
CA GLN A 191 4.72 -9.76 -20.23
C GLN A 191 5.04 -9.34 -18.79
N ALA A 192 4.35 -8.34 -18.24
CA ALA A 192 4.47 -7.98 -16.83
C ALA A 192 3.97 -9.10 -15.89
N ILE A 193 2.88 -9.80 -16.25
CA ILE A 193 2.40 -10.96 -15.51
C ILE A 193 3.43 -12.09 -15.53
N GLU A 194 4.03 -12.37 -16.69
CA GLU A 194 5.09 -13.38 -16.81
C GLU A 194 6.33 -12.98 -15.99
N TRP A 195 6.76 -11.72 -16.07
CA TRP A 195 7.91 -11.18 -15.34
C TRP A 195 7.77 -11.32 -13.81
N LEU A 196 6.56 -11.13 -13.29
CA LEU A 196 6.23 -11.38 -11.88
C LEU A 196 6.27 -12.87 -11.55
N ALA A 197 5.74 -13.70 -12.44
CA ALA A 197 5.69 -15.14 -12.23
C ALA A 197 7.08 -15.80 -12.26
N ASP A 198 7.99 -15.31 -13.10
CA ASP A 198 9.40 -15.71 -13.12
C ASP A 198 10.13 -15.39 -11.80
N ARG A 199 9.59 -14.43 -11.02
CA ARG A 199 10.05 -14.06 -9.67
C ARG A 199 9.24 -14.71 -8.55
N GLY A 200 8.46 -15.75 -8.88
CA GLY A 200 7.67 -16.51 -7.92
C GLY A 200 6.33 -15.89 -7.51
N ILE A 201 5.94 -14.76 -8.12
CA ILE A 201 4.65 -14.10 -7.85
C ILE A 201 3.62 -14.61 -8.86
N MET A 202 2.84 -15.60 -8.44
CA MET A 202 1.88 -16.27 -9.32
C MET A 202 0.52 -15.57 -9.31
N LEU A 203 0.24 -14.78 -10.35
CA LEU A 203 -1.07 -14.13 -10.57
C LEU A 203 -2.01 -15.06 -11.35
N ASN A 204 -2.25 -16.24 -10.80
CA ASN A 204 -3.06 -17.28 -11.43
C ASN A 204 -4.53 -17.27 -10.99
N ASP A 205 -4.90 -16.50 -9.96
CA ASP A 205 -6.29 -16.25 -9.63
C ASP A 205 -6.85 -15.15 -10.52
N ILE A 206 -7.94 -15.46 -11.24
CA ILE A 206 -8.47 -14.55 -12.26
C ILE A 206 -9.83 -14.10 -11.79
N THR A 207 -9.98 -12.79 -11.68
CA THR A 207 -11.22 -12.12 -11.34
C THR A 207 -11.59 -11.11 -12.43
N THR A 208 -12.80 -10.60 -12.37
CA THR A 208 -13.29 -9.54 -13.28
C THR A 208 -13.43 -8.25 -12.50
N THR A 209 -12.89 -7.17 -13.06
CA THR A 209 -13.02 -5.82 -12.51
C THR A 209 -13.92 -4.97 -13.41
N GLY A 210 -14.33 -3.80 -12.92
CA GLY A 210 -15.25 -2.93 -13.64
C GLY A 210 -14.72 -2.53 -15.02
N GLY A 211 -15.55 -2.70 -16.06
CA GLY A 211 -15.23 -2.34 -17.45
C GLY A 211 -14.85 -3.50 -18.37
N MET A 212 -14.59 -4.70 -17.82
CA MET A 212 -14.26 -5.90 -18.59
C MET A 212 -15.53 -6.65 -19.04
N SER A 213 -15.56 -7.13 -20.29
CA SER A 213 -16.66 -7.97 -20.81
C SER A 213 -16.40 -9.47 -20.67
N ILE A 214 -15.15 -9.89 -20.46
CA ILE A 214 -14.78 -11.30 -20.30
C ILE A 214 -14.72 -11.67 -18.81
N GLY A 215 -15.55 -12.64 -18.42
CA GLY A 215 -15.60 -13.20 -17.06
C GLY A 215 -14.45 -14.16 -16.76
N PRO A 216 -14.27 -14.59 -15.50
CA PRO A 216 -13.13 -15.41 -15.08
C PRO A 216 -13.28 -16.90 -15.42
N TYR A 217 -14.32 -17.25 -16.18
CA TYR A 217 -14.67 -18.62 -16.54
C TYR A 217 -14.69 -18.78 -18.07
N PRO A 218 -14.28 -19.97 -18.58
CA PRO A 218 -14.33 -20.25 -20.01
C PRO A 218 -15.77 -20.14 -20.52
N PRO A 219 -15.98 -19.82 -21.82
CA PRO A 219 -17.31 -19.76 -22.41
C PRO A 219 -18.17 -21.01 -22.14
N SER A 220 -17.55 -22.19 -22.07
CA SER A 220 -18.21 -23.47 -21.73
C SER A 220 -18.71 -23.58 -20.29
N ALA A 221 -18.13 -22.83 -19.36
CA ALA A 221 -18.52 -22.78 -17.95
C ALA A 221 -19.38 -21.55 -17.62
N ARG A 222 -19.63 -20.65 -18.58
CA ARG A 222 -20.63 -19.60 -18.44
C ARG A 222 -21.99 -20.27 -18.35
N ARG A 223 -22.55 -20.34 -17.14
CA ARG A 223 -23.96 -20.74 -16.97
C ARG A 223 -24.79 -19.81 -17.85
N VAL A 224 -25.48 -20.38 -18.84
CA VAL A 224 -26.58 -19.70 -19.54
C VAL A 224 -27.51 -19.24 -18.43
N SER A 225 -27.61 -17.93 -18.22
CA SER A 225 -28.51 -17.34 -17.24
C SER A 225 -29.95 -17.47 -17.74
N GLY A 226 -30.44 -18.70 -17.76
CA GLY A 226 -31.84 -19.02 -17.58
C GLY A 226 -32.03 -19.24 -16.09
N TRP A 227 -32.82 -18.36 -15.48
CA TRP A 227 -33.42 -18.49 -14.16
C TRP A 227 -33.43 -19.94 -13.62
N ARG A 228 -32.78 -20.17 -12.48
CA ARG A 228 -33.29 -21.16 -11.52
C ARG A 228 -33.42 -20.51 -10.16
N LEU A 229 -34.66 -20.53 -9.72
CA LEU A 229 -35.16 -20.20 -8.40
C LEU A 229 -34.39 -20.97 -7.32
N SER A 230 -34.40 -20.36 -6.14
CA SER A 230 -34.17 -20.97 -4.83
C SER A 230 -34.49 -22.46 -4.75
N ASP A 231 -33.60 -23.21 -4.11
CA ASP A 231 -33.90 -24.10 -2.99
C ASP A 231 -32.67 -24.13 -2.07
#